data_AF-A0A925DBV7-F1
#
_entry.id   AF-A0A925DBV7-F1
#
_cell.length_a   1.000
_cell.length_b   1.000
_cell.length_c   1.000
_cell.angle_alpha   90.00
_cell.angle_beta   90.00
_cell.angle_gamma   90.00
#
_symmetry.space_group_name_H-M   'P 1'
#
loop_
_entity.id
_entity.type
_entity.pdbx_description
1 polymer ?
#
loop_
_entity_poly.entity_id
_entity_poly.type
_entity_poly.pdbx_seq_one_letter_code
_entity_poly.pdbx_strand_id
1 'polypeptide(L)'
;MGRHKDVKCPECDQWYKTGASNEWDQDSNSPSGKFVTTTTCPVCRYTQRLDLFDKPNHLSFSGDRIIVSKFAYELDEPERWDVIVFKYPDQATVNYIKRLIGLPGETIRIGGGNIFTRKADDADFRIARKPPGRLSAMLQLVDDSDHIAPRLTKVGWPQRWQQWPAGGDATAWQTENGGKSFTIDAKGKDVWLRYRHIVPSHEDWQQIMEGKLPPDAEARRGSLITDFAAYNAPHTVVLVDADPSHEGDQITANLVPGSLLRGTYDPTQPGPGEPSDAEPNGLHWADDLAVDCLAKVESAAGELTLDLVQAGIHHHCRINLADGVATLTMTDPQGKSISFEGSGTKADAPQPESPRPTALTIVQGPGTYRLRLSNIDRQVLLWVNGSVVKFDQPTTYECNPNLTPFWSPKDPLDLAPAGIAAKGCRVHVSALKIHRDIYYIAVESPFTSTGDYDQYPPPNLFSEPEKWKEYESLFTTRRSVEFELQKDQFFPMGDNSSHSSDARIWEAPEHYVDRDLLIGRAMCVYWPHTWNSPVWFTPNPGEMRRIR
;
A
#
# COMPACT_ATOMS: atom_id res chain seq x y z
N MET A 1 -16.80 -0.72 -0.27
CA MET A 1 -16.11 -0.49 1.03
C MET A 1 -17.17 -0.30 2.10
N GLY A 2 -16.85 -0.62 3.36
CA GLY A 2 -17.76 -0.40 4.49
C GLY A 2 -17.94 1.07 4.83
N ARG A 3 -18.58 1.38 5.97
CA ARG A 3 -18.77 2.76 6.44
C ARG A 3 -17.43 3.45 6.67
N HIS A 4 -17.24 4.62 6.05
CA HIS A 4 -15.99 5.38 6.05
C HIS A 4 -16.22 6.88 5.97
N LYS A 5 -15.15 7.66 6.09
CA LYS A 5 -15.10 9.11 5.85
C LYS A 5 -14.04 9.42 4.79
N ASP A 6 -14.32 10.41 3.95
CA ASP A 6 -13.40 10.89 2.93
C ASP A 6 -12.85 12.25 3.36
N VAL A 7 -11.55 12.29 3.63
CA VAL A 7 -10.93 13.42 4.30
C VAL A 7 -9.75 13.95 3.50
N LYS A 8 -9.56 15.26 3.52
CA LYS A 8 -8.40 15.92 2.93
C LYS A 8 -7.45 16.32 4.06
N CYS A 9 -6.19 15.92 3.97
CA CYS A 9 -5.18 16.31 4.94
C CYS A 9 -4.97 17.85 4.90
N PRO A 10 -5.07 18.57 6.03
CA PRO A 10 -4.88 20.02 6.05
C PRO A 10 -3.42 20.42 5.86
N GLU A 11 -2.47 19.50 6.08
CA GLU A 11 -1.04 19.78 6.00
C GLU A 11 -0.49 19.53 4.60
N CYS A 12 -0.87 18.44 3.92
CA CYS A 12 -0.30 18.08 2.62
C CYS A 12 -1.31 18.01 1.47
N ASP A 13 -2.58 18.34 1.72
CA ASP A 13 -3.68 18.29 0.75
C ASP A 13 -4.01 16.91 0.17
N GLN A 14 -3.39 15.82 0.66
CA GLN A 14 -3.70 14.46 0.25
C GLN A 14 -5.13 14.10 0.64
N TRP A 15 -5.91 13.61 -0.32
CA TRP A 15 -7.20 12.96 -0.07
C TRP A 15 -7.00 11.50 0.31
N TYR A 16 -7.73 11.02 1.32
CA TYR A 16 -7.68 9.64 1.75
C TYR A 16 -8.96 9.22 2.49
N LYS A 17 -9.13 7.91 2.66
CA LYS A 17 -10.28 7.31 3.31
C LYS A 17 -9.89 6.81 4.70
N THR A 18 -10.75 7.05 5.68
CA THR A 18 -10.61 6.53 7.04
C THR A 18 -11.83 5.66 7.40
N GLY A 19 -11.60 4.51 8.01
CA GLY A 19 -12.66 3.62 8.44
C GLY A 19 -13.51 4.27 9.54
N ALA A 20 -14.82 4.08 9.46
CA ALA A 20 -15.78 4.57 10.45
C ALA A 20 -16.85 3.51 10.75
N SER A 21 -16.51 2.23 10.55
CA SER A 21 -17.45 1.12 10.74
C SER A 21 -17.89 0.98 12.19
N ASN A 22 -17.04 1.37 13.15
CA ASN A 22 -17.35 1.38 14.58
C ASN A 22 -18.39 2.42 14.98
N GLU A 23 -18.72 3.41 14.13
CA GLU A 23 -19.77 4.39 14.39
C GLU A 23 -21.19 3.80 14.24
N TRP A 24 -21.32 2.59 13.67
CA TRP A 24 -22.58 1.92 13.43
C TRP A 24 -22.63 0.54 14.07
N ASP A 25 -23.71 0.23 14.76
CA ASP A 25 -24.00 -1.09 15.28
C ASP A 25 -24.81 -1.88 14.24
N GLN A 26 -24.24 -2.97 13.76
CA GLN A 26 -24.87 -3.81 12.73
C GLN A 26 -26.03 -4.65 13.28
N ASP A 27 -26.02 -5.00 14.56
CA ASP A 27 -27.02 -5.87 15.17
C ASP A 27 -28.31 -5.10 15.46
N SER A 28 -28.17 -3.91 16.07
CA SER A 28 -29.29 -3.02 16.32
C SER A 28 -29.69 -2.18 15.10
N ASN A 29 -28.88 -2.19 14.05
CA ASN A 29 -29.01 -1.35 12.85
C ASN A 29 -29.23 0.13 13.20
N SER A 30 -28.41 0.63 14.12
CA SER A 30 -28.46 2.02 14.61
C SER A 30 -27.05 2.57 14.87
N PRO A 31 -26.88 3.90 14.98
CA PRO A 31 -25.61 4.47 15.40
C PRO A 31 -25.12 3.92 16.75
N SER A 32 -23.84 3.59 16.86
CA SER A 32 -23.28 2.93 18.05
C SER A 32 -23.01 3.88 19.23
N GLY A 33 -23.19 5.19 19.04
CA GLY A 33 -22.74 6.23 19.98
C GLY A 33 -21.22 6.48 19.98
N LYS A 34 -20.46 5.76 19.14
CA LYS A 34 -19.03 5.98 18.93
C LYS A 34 -18.80 6.87 17.71
N PHE A 35 -17.78 7.72 17.79
CA PHE A 35 -17.44 8.68 16.74
C PHE A 35 -15.95 8.70 16.47
N VAL A 36 -15.58 8.61 15.20
CA VAL A 36 -14.21 8.80 14.74
C VAL A 36 -13.93 10.29 14.71
N THR A 37 -13.05 10.72 15.60
CA THR A 37 -12.75 12.15 15.84
C THR A 37 -11.39 12.55 15.32
N THR A 38 -10.49 11.61 15.09
CA THR A 38 -9.20 11.88 14.46
C THR A 38 -8.87 10.82 13.42
N THR A 39 -7.97 11.16 12.51
CA THR A 39 -7.46 10.23 11.50
C THR A 39 -6.09 10.67 11.01
N THR A 40 -5.26 9.71 10.59
CA THR A 40 -3.85 9.93 10.25
C THR A 40 -3.62 9.84 8.75
N CYS A 41 -3.02 10.89 8.17
CA CYS A 41 -2.71 10.96 6.74
C CYS A 41 -1.70 9.88 6.31
N PRO A 42 -1.91 9.17 5.18
CA PRO A 42 -0.98 8.14 4.73
C PRO A 42 0.36 8.68 4.22
N VAL A 43 0.37 9.91 3.70
CA VAL A 43 1.58 10.52 3.15
C VAL A 43 2.37 11.21 4.25
N CYS A 44 1.82 12.25 4.88
CA CYS A 44 2.58 13.09 5.82
C CYS A 44 2.47 12.67 7.30
N ARG A 45 1.63 11.68 7.63
CA ARG A 45 1.38 11.20 9.01
C ARG A 45 0.80 12.24 9.98
N TYR A 46 0.35 13.38 9.48
CA TYR A 46 -0.39 14.32 10.32
C TYR A 46 -1.71 13.70 10.77
N THR A 47 -1.88 13.57 12.09
CA THR A 47 -3.13 13.15 12.72
C THR A 47 -4.05 14.37 12.84
N GLN A 48 -5.07 14.45 11.99
CA GLN A 48 -6.00 15.58 11.98
C GLN A 48 -7.20 15.32 12.91
N ARG A 49 -7.68 16.39 13.56
CA ARG A 49 -9.00 16.40 14.22
C ARG A 49 -10.10 16.63 13.17
N LEU A 50 -11.17 15.85 13.25
CA LEU A 50 -12.30 15.87 12.33
C LEU A 50 -13.45 16.71 12.89
N ASP A 51 -13.60 17.94 12.41
CA ASP A 51 -14.76 18.77 12.73
C ASP A 51 -16.10 18.10 12.34
N LEU A 52 -16.74 17.43 13.30
CA LEU A 52 -18.01 16.71 13.12
C LEU A 52 -19.24 17.64 13.19
N PHE A 53 -19.03 18.92 13.51
CA PHE A 53 -20.09 19.89 13.76
C PHE A 53 -20.32 20.77 12.53
N ASP A 54 -19.24 21.38 12.02
CA ASP A 54 -19.33 22.41 10.99
C ASP A 54 -18.82 21.93 9.62
N LYS A 55 -18.20 20.74 9.55
CA LYS A 55 -17.72 20.15 8.29
C LYS A 55 -18.46 18.87 7.93
N PRO A 56 -19.49 18.96 7.07
CA PRO A 56 -20.23 17.79 6.61
C PRO A 56 -19.36 16.69 6.00
N ASN A 57 -18.28 17.03 5.29
CA ASN A 57 -17.36 16.02 4.70
C ASN A 57 -16.58 15.20 5.75
N HIS A 58 -16.66 15.54 7.04
CA HIS A 58 -16.08 14.75 8.14
C HIS A 58 -17.08 13.78 8.78
N LEU A 59 -18.33 13.73 8.31
CA LEU A 59 -19.30 12.72 8.73
C LEU A 59 -19.06 11.40 7.98
N SER A 60 -19.44 10.28 8.60
CA SER A 60 -19.34 8.98 7.93
C SER A 60 -20.58 8.71 7.10
N PHE A 61 -20.42 7.85 6.09
CA PHE A 61 -21.48 7.38 5.23
C PHE A 61 -21.42 5.86 5.07
N SER A 62 -22.55 5.23 4.73
CA SER A 62 -22.74 3.77 4.73
C SER A 62 -21.83 2.98 3.79
N GLY A 63 -21.17 3.64 2.83
CA GLY A 63 -20.20 3.06 1.90
C GLY A 63 -20.54 3.37 0.43
N ASP A 64 -19.69 2.90 -0.49
CA ASP A 64 -19.91 3.09 -1.94
C ASP A 64 -20.99 2.12 -2.48
N ARG A 65 -21.86 2.59 -3.38
CA ARG A 65 -22.82 1.70 -4.06
C ARG A 65 -22.19 1.06 -5.30
N ILE A 66 -22.34 -0.25 -5.39
CA ILE A 66 -21.76 -1.06 -6.47
C ILE A 66 -22.84 -1.70 -7.34
N ILE A 67 -22.53 -1.89 -8.63
CA ILE A 67 -23.32 -2.75 -9.51
C ILE A 67 -22.75 -4.16 -9.45
N VAL A 68 -23.63 -5.13 -9.23
CA VAL A 68 -23.30 -6.56 -9.19
C VAL A 68 -23.96 -7.24 -10.38
N SER A 69 -23.16 -7.96 -11.16
CA SER A 69 -23.68 -8.87 -12.20
C SER A 69 -24.01 -10.22 -11.56
N LYS A 70 -25.29 -10.52 -11.42
CA LYS A 70 -25.77 -11.81 -10.90
C LYS A 70 -25.60 -12.95 -11.91
N PHE A 71 -25.68 -12.64 -13.20
CA PHE A 71 -25.53 -13.62 -14.29
C PHE A 71 -24.06 -13.93 -14.62
N ALA A 72 -23.10 -13.15 -14.12
CA ALA A 72 -21.68 -13.34 -14.47
C ALA A 72 -21.22 -14.78 -14.19
N TYR A 73 -21.64 -15.34 -13.06
CA TYR A 73 -21.26 -16.69 -12.65
C TYR A 73 -22.23 -17.79 -13.11
N GLU A 74 -23.26 -17.43 -13.87
CA GLU A 74 -24.06 -18.39 -14.66
C GLU A 74 -23.45 -18.60 -16.06
N LEU A 75 -22.63 -17.65 -16.52
CA LEU A 75 -22.04 -17.64 -17.86
C LEU A 75 -20.55 -18.02 -17.87
N ASP A 76 -19.82 -17.67 -16.81
CA ASP A 76 -18.38 -17.94 -16.65
C ASP A 76 -18.07 -18.42 -15.22
N GLU A 77 -16.91 -19.04 -15.02
CA GLU A 77 -16.45 -19.40 -13.68
C GLU A 77 -15.79 -18.21 -12.95
N PRO A 78 -15.88 -18.14 -11.61
CA PRO A 78 -15.19 -17.13 -10.83
C PRO A 78 -13.67 -17.22 -11.02
N GLU A 79 -13.02 -16.08 -11.28
CA GLU A 79 -11.57 -15.99 -11.42
C GLU A 79 -10.94 -15.49 -10.12
N ARG A 80 -9.72 -15.98 -9.81
CA ARG A 80 -8.94 -15.41 -8.71
C ARG A 80 -8.78 -13.90 -8.90
N TRP A 81 -8.83 -13.16 -7.80
CA TRP A 81 -8.82 -11.70 -7.71
C TRP A 81 -10.12 -11.01 -8.12
N ASP A 82 -11.16 -11.73 -8.53
CA ASP A 82 -12.48 -11.12 -8.71
C ASP A 82 -13.02 -10.60 -7.37
N VAL A 83 -13.77 -9.49 -7.42
CA VAL A 83 -14.54 -9.02 -6.28
C VAL A 83 -15.91 -9.69 -6.35
N ILE A 84 -16.12 -10.66 -5.47
CA ILE A 84 -17.33 -11.48 -5.41
C ILE A 84 -18.31 -10.94 -4.38
N VAL A 85 -19.60 -11.09 -4.67
CA VAL A 85 -20.69 -10.89 -3.72
C VAL A 85 -21.30 -12.25 -3.41
N PHE A 86 -21.46 -12.56 -2.14
CA PHE A 86 -21.97 -13.85 -1.67
C PHE A 86 -22.74 -13.69 -0.36
N LYS A 87 -23.55 -14.69 -0.02
CA LYS A 87 -24.23 -14.77 1.29
C LYS A 87 -23.27 -15.28 2.34
N TYR A 88 -23.22 -14.63 3.50
CA TYR A 88 -22.39 -15.10 4.61
C TYR A 88 -22.85 -16.50 5.06
N PRO A 89 -21.96 -17.50 5.17
CA PRO A 89 -22.34 -18.88 5.49
C PRO A 89 -23.15 -19.03 6.79
N ASP A 90 -22.71 -18.40 7.89
CA ASP A 90 -23.40 -18.53 9.18
C ASP A 90 -24.71 -17.72 9.27
N GLN A 91 -24.86 -16.69 8.42
CA GLN A 91 -26.07 -15.86 8.37
C GLN A 91 -26.42 -15.49 6.92
N ALA A 92 -27.17 -16.37 6.26
CA ALA A 92 -27.54 -16.27 4.84
C ALA A 92 -28.40 -15.04 4.45
N THR A 93 -28.77 -14.18 5.41
CA THR A 93 -29.45 -12.89 5.17
C THR A 93 -28.49 -11.74 4.90
N VAL A 94 -27.19 -11.90 5.18
CA VAL A 94 -26.18 -10.85 5.04
C VAL A 94 -25.33 -11.11 3.80
N ASN A 95 -25.18 -10.10 2.94
CA ASN A 95 -24.34 -10.18 1.76
C ASN A 95 -22.95 -9.60 2.04
N TYR A 96 -21.91 -10.35 1.75
CA TYR A 96 -20.52 -9.92 1.87
C TYR A 96 -19.94 -9.62 0.50
N ILE A 97 -19.02 -8.65 0.47
CA ILE A 97 -18.27 -8.27 -0.74
C ILE A 97 -16.79 -8.43 -0.40
N LYS A 98 -16.12 -9.37 -1.04
CA LYS A 98 -14.72 -9.70 -0.78
C LYS A 98 -14.00 -10.03 -2.08
N ARG A 99 -12.67 -10.05 -2.02
CA ARG A 99 -11.84 -10.52 -3.13
C ARG A 99 -11.72 -12.03 -3.06
N LEU A 100 -11.91 -12.70 -4.18
CA LEU A 100 -11.75 -14.13 -4.28
C LEU A 100 -10.27 -14.48 -4.35
N ILE A 101 -9.78 -15.20 -3.34
CA ILE A 101 -8.37 -15.55 -3.21
C ILE A 101 -8.13 -17.02 -3.52
N GLY A 102 -8.99 -17.94 -3.09
CA GLY A 102 -8.83 -19.39 -3.35
C GLY A 102 -9.93 -19.96 -4.25
N LEU A 103 -9.55 -20.89 -5.13
CA LEU A 103 -10.45 -21.54 -6.07
C LEU A 103 -10.69 -23.01 -5.68
N PRO A 104 -11.75 -23.66 -6.19
CA PRO A 104 -12.08 -25.05 -5.85
C PRO A 104 -10.93 -26.04 -6.05
N GLY A 105 -10.73 -26.94 -5.08
CA GLY A 105 -9.71 -28.00 -5.15
C GLY A 105 -8.27 -27.53 -4.92
N GLU A 106 -8.07 -26.34 -4.36
CA GLU A 106 -6.75 -25.80 -4.02
C GLU A 106 -6.50 -25.78 -2.51
N THR A 107 -5.23 -25.91 -2.11
CA THR A 107 -4.76 -25.45 -0.81
C THR A 107 -4.23 -24.02 -0.95
N ILE A 108 -4.71 -23.12 -0.11
CA ILE A 108 -4.23 -21.75 0.01
C ILE A 108 -3.28 -21.67 1.17
N ARG A 109 -2.12 -21.05 0.99
CA ARG A 109 -1.19 -20.70 2.07
C ARG A 109 -1.02 -19.20 2.12
N ILE A 110 -1.15 -18.62 3.31
CA ILE A 110 -0.89 -17.20 3.57
C ILE A 110 0.38 -17.12 4.42
N GLY A 111 1.32 -16.27 4.05
CA GLY A 111 2.55 -16.09 4.82
C GLY A 111 3.43 -14.98 4.29
N GLY A 112 4.02 -14.20 5.20
CA GLY A 112 4.92 -13.11 4.86
C GLY A 112 4.29 -12.08 3.92
N GLY A 113 3.02 -11.73 4.15
CA GLY A 113 2.25 -10.78 3.33
C GLY A 113 1.72 -11.35 2.02
N ASN A 114 2.15 -12.55 1.62
CA ASN A 114 1.89 -13.14 0.31
C ASN A 114 0.84 -14.25 0.35
N ILE A 115 0.24 -14.52 -0.81
CA ILE A 115 -0.67 -15.64 -1.04
C ILE A 115 0.01 -16.69 -1.92
N PHE A 116 -0.05 -17.94 -1.51
CA PHE A 116 0.41 -19.08 -2.29
C PHE A 116 -0.74 -20.07 -2.49
N THR A 117 -0.67 -20.80 -3.59
CA THR A 117 -1.71 -21.74 -4.02
C THR A 117 -1.04 -23.05 -4.45
N ARG A 118 -1.69 -24.17 -4.15
CA ARG A 118 -1.28 -25.50 -4.60
C ARG A 118 -2.53 -26.26 -5.00
N LYS A 119 -2.58 -26.81 -6.20
CA LYS A 119 -3.66 -27.72 -6.60
C LYS A 119 -3.45 -29.07 -5.94
N ALA A 120 -4.53 -29.84 -5.73
CA ALA A 120 -4.45 -31.17 -5.11
C ALA A 120 -3.39 -32.11 -5.75
N ASP A 121 -3.21 -32.02 -7.07
CA ASP A 121 -2.26 -32.85 -7.83
C ASP A 121 -0.83 -32.25 -7.93
N ASP A 122 -0.62 -31.03 -7.42
CA ASP A 122 0.69 -30.35 -7.46
C ASP A 122 1.48 -30.63 -6.16
N ALA A 123 2.79 -30.86 -6.27
CA ALA A 123 3.66 -31.07 -5.10
C ALA A 123 3.96 -29.77 -4.34
N ASP A 124 4.14 -28.66 -5.08
CA ASP A 124 4.70 -27.42 -4.55
C ASP A 124 3.68 -26.27 -4.60
N PHE A 125 3.72 -25.43 -3.58
CA PHE A 125 3.02 -24.15 -3.58
C PHE A 125 3.63 -23.18 -4.59
N ARG A 126 2.79 -22.37 -5.23
CA ARG A 126 3.20 -21.28 -6.11
C ARG A 126 2.56 -19.99 -5.66
N ILE A 127 3.31 -18.90 -5.72
CA ILE A 127 2.76 -17.58 -5.40
C ILE A 127 1.61 -17.23 -6.35
N ALA A 128 0.50 -16.78 -5.78
CA ALA A 128 -0.65 -16.29 -6.51
C ALA A 128 -0.35 -14.85 -6.94
N ARG A 129 0.13 -14.67 -8.17
CA ARG A 129 0.47 -13.35 -8.71
C ARG A 129 -0.78 -12.60 -9.16
N LYS A 130 -0.86 -11.31 -8.84
CA LYS A 130 -1.93 -10.43 -9.31
C LYS A 130 -1.73 -10.08 -10.78
N PRO A 131 -2.75 -10.26 -11.66
CA PRO A 131 -2.69 -9.75 -13.02
C PRO A 131 -2.46 -8.23 -13.03
N PRO A 132 -1.75 -7.65 -14.01
CA PRO A 132 -1.32 -6.24 -13.94
C PRO A 132 -2.43 -5.22 -13.72
N GLY A 133 -3.61 -5.48 -14.31
CA GLY A 133 -4.79 -4.63 -14.14
C GLY A 133 -5.41 -4.69 -12.74
N ARG A 134 -5.30 -5.84 -12.06
CA ARG A 134 -5.74 -6.05 -10.67
C ARG A 134 -4.71 -5.46 -9.70
N LEU A 135 -3.43 -5.76 -9.91
CA LEU A 135 -2.30 -5.22 -9.16
C LEU A 135 -2.39 -3.69 -9.07
N SER A 136 -2.52 -3.01 -10.22
CA SER A 136 -2.58 -1.54 -10.26
C SER A 136 -3.76 -0.95 -9.48
N ALA A 137 -4.86 -1.70 -9.32
CA ALA A 137 -6.05 -1.25 -8.60
C ALA A 137 -5.98 -1.55 -7.09
N MET A 138 -5.06 -2.42 -6.66
CA MET A 138 -4.90 -2.88 -5.28
C MET A 138 -3.77 -2.16 -4.53
N LEU A 139 -2.83 -1.54 -5.27
CA LEU A 139 -1.72 -0.75 -4.71
C LEU A 139 -2.20 0.26 -3.65
N GLN A 140 -1.51 0.29 -2.52
CA GLN A 140 -1.74 1.26 -1.45
C GLN A 140 -0.67 2.35 -1.51
N LEU A 141 -1.09 3.61 -1.46
CA LEU A 141 -0.19 4.76 -1.50
C LEU A 141 0.63 4.86 -0.21
N VAL A 142 1.96 5.01 -0.36
CA VAL A 142 2.93 5.20 0.72
C VAL A 142 3.48 6.63 0.71
N ASP A 143 3.76 7.17 -0.48
CA ASP A 143 4.28 8.52 -0.66
C ASP A 143 3.82 9.11 -1.99
N ASP A 144 3.63 10.42 -2.00
CA ASP A 144 3.33 11.20 -3.20
C ASP A 144 4.05 12.55 -3.12
N SER A 145 5.00 12.79 -4.02
CA SER A 145 5.79 14.02 -4.03
C SER A 145 4.95 15.26 -4.34
N ASP A 146 3.75 15.12 -4.92
CA ASP A 146 2.88 16.27 -5.15
C ASP A 146 2.22 16.76 -3.84
N HIS A 147 2.22 15.92 -2.81
CA HIS A 147 1.58 16.13 -1.50
C HIS A 147 2.61 16.23 -0.36
N ILE A 148 3.53 17.18 -0.47
CA ILE A 148 4.47 17.53 0.61
C ILE A 148 3.86 18.62 1.49
N ALA A 149 3.84 18.40 2.81
CA ALA A 149 3.33 19.38 3.75
C ALA A 149 4.23 20.64 3.81
N PRO A 150 3.72 21.85 3.56
CA PRO A 150 4.53 23.07 3.57
C PRO A 150 5.22 23.34 4.90
N ARG A 151 4.62 22.93 6.03
CA ARG A 151 5.24 23.06 7.36
C ARG A 151 6.51 22.24 7.49
N LEU A 152 6.54 21.02 6.93
CA LEU A 152 7.73 20.17 6.93
C LEU A 152 8.88 20.86 6.20
N THR A 153 8.62 21.40 5.01
CA THR A 153 9.63 22.17 4.26
C THR A 153 10.10 23.41 5.02
N LYS A 154 9.17 24.12 5.69
CA LYS A 154 9.49 25.35 6.45
C LYS A 154 10.42 25.09 7.64
N VAL A 155 10.22 24.00 8.38
CA VAL A 155 11.07 23.66 9.53
C VAL A 155 12.37 22.94 9.13
N GLY A 156 12.54 22.62 7.84
CA GLY A 156 13.72 21.90 7.36
C GLY A 156 13.66 20.39 7.56
N TRP A 157 12.46 19.80 7.60
CA TRP A 157 12.31 18.35 7.64
C TRP A 157 13.03 17.70 6.44
N PRO A 158 13.74 16.56 6.63
CA PRO A 158 14.44 15.89 5.55
C PRO A 158 13.51 15.52 4.40
N GLN A 159 13.93 15.83 3.17
CA GLN A 159 13.23 15.39 1.97
C GLN A 159 13.27 13.86 1.86
N ARG A 160 12.20 13.23 1.39
CA ARG A 160 12.18 11.76 1.24
C ARG A 160 12.98 11.29 0.02
N TRP A 161 12.93 12.05 -1.05
CA TRP A 161 13.76 11.83 -2.23
C TRP A 161 15.06 12.61 -2.07
N GLN A 162 16.17 11.89 -1.98
CA GLN A 162 17.49 12.46 -1.71
C GLN A 162 18.51 11.88 -2.69
N GLN A 163 19.49 12.69 -3.07
CA GLN A 163 20.62 12.18 -3.82
C GLN A 163 21.42 11.14 -3.03
N TRP A 164 21.92 10.12 -3.73
CA TRP A 164 22.86 9.15 -3.19
C TRP A 164 24.10 8.94 -4.09
N PRO A 165 25.32 8.83 -3.52
CA PRO A 165 25.67 9.06 -2.12
C PRO A 165 25.47 10.52 -1.71
N ALA A 166 25.19 10.75 -0.42
CA ALA A 166 25.07 12.10 0.13
C ALA A 166 26.40 12.88 -0.06
N GLY A 167 26.32 14.14 -0.49
CA GLY A 167 27.50 15.01 -0.63
C GLY A 167 28.41 14.73 -1.83
N GLY A 168 27.92 14.08 -2.89
CA GLY A 168 28.70 13.85 -4.12
C GLY A 168 29.07 15.13 -4.91
N ASP A 169 30.04 15.00 -5.84
CA ASP A 169 30.60 16.05 -6.71
C ASP A 169 29.56 16.98 -7.39
N ALA A 170 30.05 18.05 -8.04
CA ALA A 170 29.30 19.13 -8.72
C ALA A 170 28.13 18.73 -9.66
N THR A 171 27.98 17.46 -10.02
CA THR A 171 26.80 16.89 -10.71
C THR A 171 25.86 16.23 -9.72
N ALA A 172 24.97 17.03 -9.16
CA ALA A 172 23.97 16.65 -8.16
C ALA A 172 22.54 16.79 -8.70
N TRP A 173 21.61 15.97 -8.21
CA TRP A 173 20.18 16.17 -8.48
C TRP A 173 19.77 17.51 -7.87
N GLN A 174 19.21 18.38 -8.69
CA GLN A 174 18.69 19.68 -8.30
C GLN A 174 17.25 19.49 -7.83
N THR A 175 17.02 19.70 -6.54
CA THR A 175 15.68 19.70 -5.97
C THR A 175 14.94 20.98 -6.35
N GLU A 176 13.75 20.83 -6.91
CA GLU A 176 12.89 21.92 -7.35
C GLU A 176 11.53 21.86 -6.63
N ASN A 177 10.78 22.97 -6.69
CA ASN A 177 9.41 23.06 -6.17
C ASN A 177 9.24 22.62 -4.69
N GLY A 178 10.27 22.79 -3.87
CA GLY A 178 10.24 22.39 -2.46
C GLY A 178 10.28 20.87 -2.22
N GLY A 179 10.82 20.09 -3.17
CA GLY A 179 10.94 18.63 -3.06
C GLY A 179 10.02 17.83 -3.99
N LYS A 180 9.19 18.51 -4.79
CA LYS A 180 8.20 17.84 -5.65
C LYS A 180 8.76 17.32 -6.97
N SER A 181 9.90 17.86 -7.40
CA SER A 181 10.54 17.50 -8.67
C SER A 181 12.05 17.65 -8.60
N PHE A 182 12.75 16.94 -9.47
CA PHE A 182 14.21 16.85 -9.45
C PHE A 182 14.78 16.86 -10.88
N THR A 183 15.84 17.63 -11.11
CA THR A 183 16.53 17.70 -12.40
C THR A 183 17.98 17.26 -12.26
N ILE A 184 18.49 16.49 -13.22
CA ILE A 184 19.91 16.15 -13.30
C ILE A 184 20.39 16.22 -14.75
N ASP A 185 21.63 16.65 -14.95
CA ASP A 185 22.40 16.49 -16.18
C ASP A 185 23.60 15.59 -15.88
N ALA A 186 23.38 14.28 -15.97
CA ALA A 186 24.36 13.26 -15.59
C ALA A 186 25.38 13.07 -16.72
N LYS A 187 26.68 13.09 -16.40
CA LYS A 187 27.74 13.06 -17.43
C LYS A 187 28.25 11.67 -17.79
N GLY A 188 28.46 10.77 -16.83
CA GLY A 188 29.11 9.48 -17.14
C GLY A 188 29.06 8.36 -16.09
N LYS A 189 28.76 8.66 -14.82
CA LYS A 189 28.43 7.67 -13.79
C LYS A 189 26.94 7.72 -13.48
N ASP A 190 26.40 6.63 -12.93
CA ASP A 190 25.05 6.66 -12.39
C ASP A 190 24.99 7.68 -11.25
N VAL A 191 24.02 8.59 -11.30
CA VAL A 191 23.71 9.53 -10.23
C VAL A 191 22.32 9.19 -9.70
N TRP A 192 22.25 8.73 -8.45
CA TRP A 192 21.03 8.20 -7.87
C TRP A 192 20.24 9.27 -7.12
N LEU A 193 18.93 9.25 -7.31
CA LEU A 193 17.91 9.84 -6.45
C LEU A 193 17.19 8.69 -5.76
N ARG A 194 17.30 8.60 -4.44
CA ARG A 194 16.80 7.50 -3.62
C ARG A 194 15.66 7.98 -2.74
N TYR A 195 14.61 7.18 -2.64
CA TYR A 195 13.52 7.38 -1.70
C TYR A 195 13.88 6.79 -0.35
N ARG A 196 13.81 7.60 0.71
CA ARG A 196 13.87 7.16 2.10
C ARG A 196 12.50 7.35 2.74
N HIS A 197 11.96 6.30 3.35
CA HIS A 197 10.72 6.41 4.10
C HIS A 197 10.99 7.15 5.41
N ILE A 198 10.93 8.48 5.37
CA ILE A 198 11.12 9.36 6.52
C ILE A 198 9.81 10.10 6.75
N VAL A 199 9.01 9.55 7.65
CA VAL A 199 7.71 10.10 8.03
C VAL A 199 7.78 10.65 9.46
N PRO A 200 7.17 11.81 9.75
CA PRO A 200 7.10 12.31 11.13
C PRO A 200 6.20 11.42 11.98
N SER A 201 6.60 11.16 13.23
CA SER A 201 5.73 10.57 14.25
C SER A 201 4.69 11.58 14.75
N HIS A 202 3.79 11.12 15.61
CA HIS A 202 2.85 12.01 16.29
C HIS A 202 3.59 13.07 17.14
N GLU A 203 4.63 12.66 17.86
CA GLU A 203 5.48 13.51 18.71
C GLU A 203 6.33 14.49 17.88
N ASP A 204 6.78 14.08 16.69
CA ASP A 204 7.43 15.01 15.76
C ASP A 204 6.46 16.11 15.36
N TRP A 205 5.22 15.75 15.02
CA TRP A 205 4.20 16.72 14.64
C TRP A 205 3.88 17.70 15.76
N GLN A 206 3.90 17.29 17.03
CA GLN A 206 3.77 18.22 18.16
C GLN A 206 4.84 19.33 18.11
N GLN A 207 6.11 18.97 17.88
CA GLN A 207 7.22 19.93 17.77
C GLN A 207 7.15 20.77 16.49
N ILE A 208 6.81 20.14 15.35
CA ILE A 208 6.68 20.81 14.05
C ILE A 208 5.56 21.86 14.08
N MET A 209 4.48 21.61 14.84
CA MET A 209 3.39 22.56 15.02
C MET A 209 3.82 23.81 15.80
N GLU A 210 4.85 23.69 16.65
CA GLU A 210 5.52 24.83 17.30
C GLU A 210 6.59 25.49 16.41
N GLY A 211 6.76 25.03 15.17
CA GLY A 211 7.77 25.53 14.23
C GLY A 211 9.19 25.03 14.53
N LYS A 212 9.33 23.94 15.28
CA LYS A 212 10.63 23.35 15.66
C LYS A 212 10.89 22.09 14.85
N LEU A 213 12.13 21.95 14.37
CA LEU A 213 12.62 20.70 13.81
C LEU A 213 12.98 19.76 14.97
N PRO A 214 12.48 18.51 14.99
CA PRO A 214 12.90 17.53 15.99
C PRO A 214 14.42 17.33 15.96
N PRO A 215 15.12 17.25 17.12
CA PRO A 215 16.58 17.27 17.19
C PRO A 215 17.29 16.18 16.39
N ASP A 216 16.65 15.02 16.21
CA ASP A 216 17.20 13.86 15.52
C ASP A 216 16.79 13.79 14.03
N ALA A 217 15.94 14.71 13.55
CA ALA A 217 15.31 14.62 12.23
C ALA A 217 16.35 14.48 11.10
N GLU A 218 17.40 15.30 11.08
CA GLU A 218 18.46 15.24 10.06
C GLU A 218 19.26 13.93 10.06
N ALA A 219 19.36 13.27 11.21
CA ALA A 219 20.12 12.03 11.36
C ALA A 219 19.33 10.78 10.91
N ARG A 220 18.03 10.91 10.62
CA ARG A 220 17.18 9.78 10.23
C ARG A 220 17.58 9.24 8.86
N ARG A 221 17.88 7.94 8.82
CA ARG A 221 18.41 7.24 7.63
C ARG A 221 17.32 6.69 6.70
N GLY A 222 16.05 6.74 7.13
CA GLY A 222 14.93 6.02 6.53
C GLY A 222 14.41 4.95 7.49
N SER A 223 13.23 4.41 7.19
CA SER A 223 12.65 3.25 7.87
C SER A 223 12.14 2.25 6.83
N LEU A 224 11.87 1.02 7.27
CA LEU A 224 11.08 0.11 6.46
C LEU A 224 9.68 0.68 6.23
N ILE A 225 9.11 0.37 5.06
CA ILE A 225 7.73 0.68 4.72
C ILE A 225 6.84 -0.39 5.37
N THR A 226 5.77 0.03 6.04
CA THR A 226 4.88 -0.90 6.74
C THR A 226 3.55 -1.09 6.02
N ASP A 227 2.75 -2.03 6.51
CA ASP A 227 1.36 -2.27 6.11
C ASP A 227 0.37 -1.17 6.54
N PHE A 228 0.85 -0.02 7.02
CA PHE A 228 -0.01 1.08 7.43
C PHE A 228 -1.08 1.39 6.37
N ALA A 229 -2.30 1.61 6.84
CA ALA A 229 -3.41 2.12 6.06
C ALA A 229 -4.17 3.17 6.86
N ALA A 230 -4.40 4.34 6.28
CA ALA A 230 -5.18 5.40 6.92
C ALA A 230 -6.61 4.95 7.29
N TYR A 231 -7.14 3.97 6.55
CA TYR A 231 -8.42 3.32 6.86
C TYR A 231 -8.46 2.73 8.27
N ASN A 232 -7.32 2.29 8.81
CA ASN A 232 -7.20 1.63 10.11
C ASN A 232 -6.58 2.51 11.19
N ALA A 233 -6.30 3.78 10.89
CA ALA A 233 -5.68 4.70 11.85
C ALA A 233 -6.60 5.83 12.38
N PRO A 234 -7.91 5.60 12.64
CA PRO A 234 -8.72 6.57 13.38
C PRO A 234 -8.53 6.46 14.90
N HIS A 235 -8.81 7.54 15.61
CA HIS A 235 -9.14 7.51 17.04
C HIS A 235 -10.66 7.62 17.20
N THR A 236 -11.23 6.82 18.11
CA THR A 236 -12.68 6.75 18.30
C THR A 236 -13.04 7.08 19.75
N VAL A 237 -14.01 7.97 19.94
CA VAL A 237 -14.53 8.34 21.27
C VAL A 237 -15.99 7.97 21.42
N VAL A 238 -16.45 7.81 22.66
CA VAL A 238 -17.86 7.53 23.00
C VAL A 238 -18.56 8.82 23.44
N LEU A 239 -19.77 9.05 22.94
CA LEU A 239 -20.68 10.08 23.45
C LEU A 239 -21.50 9.54 24.62
N VAL A 240 -21.67 10.34 25.67
CA VAL A 240 -22.47 9.94 26.84
C VAL A 240 -23.80 10.68 26.92
N ASP A 241 -23.93 11.84 26.27
CA ASP A 241 -25.17 12.65 26.25
C ASP A 241 -25.61 13.04 24.82
N ALA A 242 -25.31 12.20 23.83
CA ALA A 242 -25.85 12.38 22.49
C ALA A 242 -26.99 11.41 22.23
N ASP A 243 -28.02 11.90 21.53
CA ASP A 243 -28.99 11.08 20.82
C ASP A 243 -28.47 10.96 19.38
N PRO A 244 -27.64 9.95 19.06
CA PRO A 244 -27.10 9.80 17.72
C PRO A 244 -28.24 9.39 16.78
N SER A 245 -28.52 10.24 15.81
CA SER A 245 -29.50 10.02 14.77
C SER A 245 -28.79 9.74 13.44
N HIS A 246 -29.57 9.58 12.37
CA HIS A 246 -29.01 9.57 11.04
C HIS A 246 -29.93 10.34 10.10
N GLU A 247 -29.34 11.04 9.12
CA GLU A 247 -30.08 11.63 8.01
C GLU A 247 -29.62 10.95 6.71
N GLY A 248 -30.51 10.16 6.11
CA GLY A 248 -30.16 9.31 4.97
C GLY A 248 -29.07 8.29 5.34
N ASP A 249 -27.94 8.34 4.64
CA ASP A 249 -26.79 7.41 4.84
C ASP A 249 -25.79 7.89 5.91
N GLN A 250 -25.98 9.10 6.46
CA GLN A 250 -25.01 9.76 7.35
C GLN A 250 -25.39 9.65 8.80
N ILE A 251 -24.41 9.39 9.66
CA ILE A 251 -24.61 9.50 11.11
C ILE A 251 -24.49 10.97 11.47
N THR A 252 -25.57 11.49 12.03
CA THR A 252 -25.64 12.83 12.60
C THR A 252 -25.87 12.67 14.09
N ALA A 253 -25.21 13.43 14.92
CA ALA A 253 -25.67 13.57 16.30
C ALA A 253 -26.05 15.02 16.50
N ASN A 254 -26.98 15.29 17.43
CA ASN A 254 -27.09 16.62 18.06
C ASN A 254 -25.82 16.85 18.90
N LEU A 255 -24.67 16.90 18.22
CA LEU A 255 -23.37 17.07 18.82
C LEU A 255 -23.36 18.50 19.34
N VAL A 256 -23.59 18.67 20.63
CA VAL A 256 -23.34 19.94 21.32
C VAL A 256 -21.87 19.93 21.72
N PRO A 257 -21.09 20.99 21.43
CA PRO A 257 -19.73 21.12 21.95
C PRO A 257 -19.70 20.84 23.46
N GLY A 258 -18.94 19.83 23.89
CA GLY A 258 -18.87 19.39 25.29
C GLY A 258 -19.62 18.09 25.66
N SER A 259 -20.36 17.47 24.73
CA SER A 259 -21.11 16.20 24.95
C SER A 259 -20.27 14.90 24.86
N LEU A 260 -18.97 15.01 24.56
CA LEU A 260 -18.03 13.90 24.33
C LEU A 260 -17.31 13.52 25.63
N LEU A 261 -17.40 12.25 26.07
CA LEU A 261 -16.90 11.83 27.39
C LEU A 261 -15.59 11.02 27.28
N ARG A 262 -14.48 11.78 27.14
CA ARG A 262 -13.11 11.53 27.61
C ARG A 262 -12.26 12.68 27.09
N GLY A 263 -12.06 13.71 27.90
CA GLY A 263 -11.53 14.99 27.41
C GLY A 263 -12.54 15.68 26.48
N THR A 264 -12.66 16.99 26.55
CA THR A 264 -13.51 17.73 25.63
C THR A 264 -12.91 17.59 24.23
N TYR A 265 -13.49 16.75 23.37
CA TYR A 265 -13.13 16.74 21.96
C TYR A 265 -13.44 18.13 21.39
N ASP A 266 -12.40 18.81 20.94
CA ASP A 266 -12.48 20.13 20.37
C ASP A 266 -11.70 20.14 19.05
N PRO A 267 -12.39 20.20 17.89
CA PRO A 267 -11.74 20.21 16.59
C PRO A 267 -10.90 21.47 16.35
N THR A 268 -11.07 22.52 17.18
CA THR A 268 -10.36 23.80 17.09
C THR A 268 -9.06 23.82 17.88
N GLN A 269 -8.80 22.81 18.73
CA GLN A 269 -7.55 22.73 19.48
C GLN A 269 -6.34 22.71 18.55
N PRO A 270 -5.30 23.51 18.87
CA PRO A 270 -4.09 23.55 18.07
C PRO A 270 -3.33 22.21 18.15
N GLY A 271 -2.48 21.97 17.15
CA GLY A 271 -1.64 20.77 17.09
C GLY A 271 -2.34 19.55 16.47
N PRO A 272 -1.64 18.41 16.39
CA PRO A 272 -2.25 17.17 15.91
C PRO A 272 -3.31 16.66 16.89
N GLY A 273 -4.30 15.93 16.36
CA GLY A 273 -5.32 15.23 17.14
C GLY A 273 -4.75 14.02 17.87
N GLU A 274 -5.52 13.46 18.80
CA GLU A 274 -5.19 12.20 19.49
C GLU A 274 -4.79 11.11 18.48
N PRO A 275 -3.69 10.38 18.72
CA PRO A 275 -3.25 9.28 17.87
C PRO A 275 -4.26 8.13 17.89
N SER A 276 -4.15 7.22 16.91
CA SER A 276 -5.02 6.04 16.84
C SER A 276 -4.86 5.17 18.09
N ASP A 277 -5.96 4.52 18.50
CA ASP A 277 -5.96 3.50 19.55
C ASP A 277 -5.26 2.19 19.13
N ALA A 278 -5.04 2.03 17.82
CA ALA A 278 -4.32 0.92 17.19
C ALA A 278 -2.90 1.35 16.77
N GLU A 279 -2.07 0.38 16.34
CA GLU A 279 -0.70 0.60 15.87
C GLU A 279 -0.65 1.61 14.70
N PRO A 280 -0.35 2.91 14.96
CA PRO A 280 -0.66 4.00 14.04
C PRO A 280 0.33 4.08 12.88
N ASN A 281 1.38 3.26 12.88
CA ASN A 281 2.40 3.23 11.85
C ASN A 281 2.49 1.88 11.14
N GLY A 282 1.46 1.03 11.25
CA GLY A 282 1.49 -0.32 10.71
C GLY A 282 2.34 -1.26 11.55
N LEU A 283 1.97 -2.54 11.54
CA LEU A 283 2.59 -3.57 12.35
C LEU A 283 3.62 -4.37 11.54
N HIS A 284 3.38 -4.58 10.25
CA HIS A 284 4.17 -5.49 9.41
C HIS A 284 5.04 -4.74 8.42
N TRP A 285 6.25 -5.25 8.15
CA TRP A 285 7.08 -4.79 7.03
C TRP A 285 6.45 -5.21 5.70
N ALA A 286 6.14 -4.24 4.85
CA ALA A 286 5.66 -4.45 3.49
C ALA A 286 6.82 -4.25 2.50
N ASP A 287 7.28 -5.35 1.93
CA ASP A 287 8.48 -5.44 1.08
C ASP A 287 8.18 -5.50 -0.42
N ASP A 288 6.91 -5.70 -0.78
CA ASP A 288 6.41 -5.64 -2.15
C ASP A 288 6.01 -4.20 -2.52
N LEU A 289 6.80 -3.59 -3.39
CA LEU A 289 6.78 -2.15 -3.64
C LEU A 289 6.60 -1.83 -5.13
N ALA A 290 6.11 -0.63 -5.40
CA ALA A 290 6.15 -0.02 -6.72
C ALA A 290 6.55 1.45 -6.64
N VAL A 291 7.32 1.91 -7.63
CA VAL A 291 7.71 3.31 -7.81
C VAL A 291 7.11 3.83 -9.11
N ASP A 292 6.48 5.00 -9.04
CA ASP A 292 5.94 5.74 -10.17
C ASP A 292 6.69 7.06 -10.33
N CYS A 293 6.87 7.50 -11.58
CA CYS A 293 7.32 8.87 -11.88
C CYS A 293 6.83 9.35 -13.25
N LEU A 294 6.85 10.66 -13.43
CA LEU A 294 6.88 11.31 -14.73
C LEU A 294 8.32 11.70 -15.05
N ALA A 295 8.91 11.10 -16.08
CA ALA A 295 10.26 11.40 -16.53
C ALA A 295 10.21 12.21 -17.84
N LYS A 296 10.64 13.47 -17.77
CA LYS A 296 10.91 14.32 -18.94
C LYS A 296 12.39 14.18 -19.30
N VAL A 297 12.66 13.40 -20.34
CA VAL A 297 14.00 13.17 -20.90
C VAL A 297 14.32 14.27 -21.91
N GLU A 298 15.51 14.87 -21.82
CA GLU A 298 15.96 15.93 -22.75
C GLU A 298 17.09 15.46 -23.67
N SER A 299 17.72 14.33 -23.37
CA SER A 299 18.84 13.77 -24.14
C SER A 299 18.41 12.67 -25.10
N ALA A 300 19.11 12.56 -26.23
CA ALA A 300 18.90 11.50 -27.24
C ALA A 300 19.60 10.17 -26.91
N ALA A 301 20.49 10.17 -25.92
CA ALA A 301 21.27 9.01 -25.51
C ALA A 301 21.53 9.07 -24.00
N GLY A 302 22.14 8.02 -23.46
CA GLY A 302 22.34 7.80 -22.04
C GLY A 302 21.38 6.75 -21.49
N GLU A 303 21.34 6.60 -20.17
CA GLU A 303 20.59 5.56 -19.50
C GLU A 303 19.74 6.16 -18.37
N LEU A 304 18.48 5.72 -18.30
CA LEU A 304 17.58 5.98 -17.18
C LEU A 304 17.30 4.66 -16.47
N THR A 305 17.48 4.61 -15.15
CA THR A 305 17.30 3.39 -14.36
C THR A 305 16.26 3.62 -13.28
N LEU A 306 15.31 2.69 -13.14
CA LEU A 306 14.43 2.56 -11.98
C LEU A 306 14.93 1.40 -11.11
N ASP A 307 14.78 1.51 -9.81
CA ASP A 307 15.22 0.49 -8.85
C ASP A 307 14.23 0.29 -7.72
N LEU A 308 14.11 -0.95 -7.28
CA LEU A 308 13.41 -1.37 -6.06
C LEU A 308 14.28 -2.36 -5.29
N VAL A 309 14.35 -2.17 -3.97
CA VAL A 309 15.09 -3.05 -3.06
C VAL A 309 14.10 -3.88 -2.25
N GLN A 310 14.39 -5.17 -2.15
CA GLN A 310 13.67 -6.09 -1.27
C GLN A 310 14.70 -6.99 -0.58
N ALA A 311 14.80 -6.91 0.75
CA ALA A 311 15.72 -7.73 1.55
C ALA A 311 17.18 -7.63 1.06
N GLY A 312 17.62 -6.41 0.74
CA GLY A 312 18.94 -6.12 0.20
C GLY A 312 19.16 -6.47 -1.26
N ILE A 313 18.19 -7.06 -1.97
CA ILE A 313 18.30 -7.36 -3.40
C ILE A 313 17.79 -6.17 -4.21
N HIS A 314 18.65 -5.62 -5.07
CA HIS A 314 18.24 -4.63 -6.06
C HIS A 314 17.53 -5.28 -7.24
N HIS A 315 16.46 -4.65 -7.71
CA HIS A 315 15.71 -5.00 -8.91
C HIS A 315 15.77 -3.82 -9.86
N HIS A 316 16.78 -3.80 -10.72
CA HIS A 316 17.03 -2.70 -11.63
C HIS A 316 16.27 -2.89 -12.94
N CYS A 317 15.68 -1.81 -13.44
CA CYS A 317 15.25 -1.69 -14.82
C CYS A 317 16.01 -0.54 -15.48
N ARG A 318 17.00 -0.86 -16.31
CA ARG A 318 17.82 0.12 -17.04
C ARG A 318 17.31 0.27 -18.46
N ILE A 319 16.98 1.49 -18.87
CA ILE A 319 16.50 1.84 -20.20
C ILE A 319 17.59 2.64 -20.92
N ASN A 320 18.06 2.13 -22.05
CA ASN A 320 18.95 2.87 -22.93
C ASN A 320 18.14 3.82 -23.81
N LEU A 321 18.40 5.12 -23.69
CA LEU A 321 17.64 6.16 -24.36
C LEU A 321 17.93 6.25 -25.87
N ALA A 322 19.04 5.70 -26.35
CA ALA A 322 19.39 5.74 -27.76
C ALA A 322 18.56 4.76 -28.60
N ASP A 323 18.30 3.57 -28.07
CA ASP A 323 17.61 2.48 -28.76
C ASP A 323 16.28 2.07 -28.11
N GLY A 324 15.96 2.60 -26.92
CA GLY A 324 14.74 2.32 -26.18
C GLY A 324 14.74 0.95 -25.48
N VAL A 325 15.86 0.24 -25.45
CA VAL A 325 15.94 -1.11 -24.86
C VAL A 325 15.96 -1.02 -23.33
N ALA A 326 14.96 -1.62 -22.69
CA ALA A 326 14.90 -1.86 -21.26
C ALA A 326 15.54 -3.22 -20.93
N THR A 327 16.36 -3.27 -19.88
CA THR A 327 17.00 -4.48 -19.36
C THR A 327 16.74 -4.62 -17.87
N LEU A 328 16.28 -5.79 -17.43
CA LEU A 328 16.10 -6.11 -16.02
C LEU A 328 17.31 -6.86 -15.46
N THR A 329 17.72 -6.51 -14.25
CA THR A 329 18.74 -7.24 -13.49
C THR A 329 18.37 -7.32 -12.02
N MET A 330 18.76 -8.42 -11.37
CA MET A 330 18.73 -8.56 -9.92
C MET A 330 20.16 -8.70 -9.39
N THR A 331 20.48 -8.02 -8.30
CA THR A 331 21.80 -8.12 -7.66
C THR A 331 21.69 -8.18 -6.15
N ASP A 332 22.42 -9.12 -5.53
CA ASP A 332 22.52 -9.22 -4.07
C ASP A 332 23.33 -8.06 -3.46
N PRO A 333 23.37 -7.92 -2.12
CA PRO A 333 24.14 -6.86 -1.46
C PRO A 333 25.66 -6.90 -1.72
N GLN A 334 26.19 -8.02 -2.25
CA GLN A 334 27.59 -8.16 -2.64
C GLN A 334 27.82 -7.80 -4.13
N GLY A 335 26.75 -7.43 -4.85
CA GLY A 335 26.78 -7.09 -6.27
C GLY A 335 26.78 -8.30 -7.20
N LYS A 336 26.54 -9.50 -6.68
CA LYS A 336 26.44 -10.72 -7.49
C LYS A 336 25.07 -10.75 -8.17
N SER A 337 25.05 -11.05 -9.46
CA SER A 337 23.81 -11.20 -10.22
C SER A 337 23.00 -12.40 -9.73
N ILE A 338 21.69 -12.18 -9.59
CA ILE A 338 20.67 -13.20 -9.34
C ILE A 338 19.86 -13.34 -10.64
N SER A 339 19.53 -14.58 -10.99
CA SER A 339 18.76 -14.89 -12.19
C SER A 339 17.26 -14.70 -11.96
N PHE A 340 16.55 -14.26 -13.00
CA PHE A 340 15.12 -14.46 -13.07
C PHE A 340 14.82 -15.93 -13.42
N GLU A 341 13.71 -16.44 -12.91
CA GLU A 341 13.28 -17.82 -13.13
C GLU A 341 11.92 -17.83 -13.83
N GLY A 342 11.78 -18.67 -14.87
CA GLY A 342 10.47 -19.04 -15.36
C GLY A 342 9.74 -19.85 -14.28
N SER A 343 8.42 -19.71 -14.18
CA SER A 343 7.62 -20.50 -13.25
C SER A 343 7.93 -22.00 -13.38
N GLY A 344 8.55 -22.61 -12.37
CA GLY A 344 8.70 -24.07 -12.25
C GLY A 344 10.06 -24.70 -12.53
N THR A 345 11.19 -23.98 -12.50
CA THR A 345 12.52 -24.62 -12.52
C THR A 345 12.97 -25.02 -11.12
N LYS A 346 13.29 -26.31 -10.92
CA LYS A 346 13.91 -26.82 -9.68
C LYS A 346 15.22 -26.07 -9.38
N ALA A 347 15.46 -25.79 -8.10
CA ALA A 347 16.64 -25.09 -7.57
C ALA A 347 18.00 -25.72 -7.93
N ASP A 348 18.04 -26.93 -8.48
CA ASP A 348 19.26 -27.72 -8.71
C ASP A 348 19.68 -27.85 -10.19
N ALA A 349 19.02 -27.17 -11.13
CA ALA A 349 19.46 -27.18 -12.53
C ALA A 349 20.64 -26.21 -12.75
N PRO A 350 21.75 -26.62 -13.38
CA PRO A 350 22.83 -25.69 -13.73
C PRO A 350 22.29 -24.66 -14.74
N GLN A 351 22.06 -23.43 -14.26
CA GLN A 351 21.61 -22.34 -15.12
C GLN A 351 22.81 -21.80 -15.93
N PRO A 352 22.70 -21.74 -17.28
CA PRO A 352 23.61 -20.93 -18.08
C PRO A 352 23.43 -19.44 -17.73
N GLU A 353 24.40 -18.60 -18.11
CA GLU A 353 24.53 -17.16 -17.81
C GLU A 353 23.21 -16.46 -17.44
N SER A 354 23.18 -15.82 -16.26
CA SER A 354 21.99 -15.20 -15.67
C SER A 354 21.11 -14.49 -16.71
N PRO A 355 19.90 -14.98 -17.00
CA PRO A 355 19.00 -14.36 -17.96
C PRO A 355 18.79 -12.90 -17.58
N ARG A 356 19.04 -12.00 -18.52
CA ARG A 356 18.78 -10.55 -18.40
C ARG A 356 17.59 -10.23 -19.30
N PRO A 357 16.35 -10.24 -18.79
CA PRO A 357 15.20 -9.96 -19.61
C PRO A 357 15.34 -8.59 -20.28
N THR A 358 15.14 -8.54 -21.59
CA THR A 358 15.17 -7.32 -22.37
C THR A 358 13.84 -7.06 -23.08
N ALA A 359 13.54 -5.79 -23.31
CA ALA A 359 12.35 -5.38 -24.05
C ALA A 359 12.60 -4.08 -24.81
N LEU A 360 12.01 -3.95 -26.00
CA LEU A 360 11.93 -2.66 -26.67
C LEU A 360 10.82 -1.83 -26.02
N THR A 361 11.12 -0.57 -25.71
CA THR A 361 10.16 0.39 -25.16
C THR A 361 10.02 1.61 -26.05
N ILE A 362 8.97 2.40 -25.81
CA ILE A 362 8.82 3.72 -26.45
C ILE A 362 9.68 4.81 -25.79
N VAL A 363 10.42 4.48 -24.72
CA VAL A 363 11.26 5.43 -23.99
C VAL A 363 12.59 5.59 -24.72
N GLN A 364 12.54 6.33 -25.84
CA GLN A 364 13.68 6.53 -26.73
C GLN A 364 13.86 8.03 -27.01
N GLY A 365 14.99 8.58 -26.62
CA GLY A 365 15.34 9.98 -26.78
C GLY A 365 14.42 10.95 -26.04
N PRO A 366 14.42 12.24 -26.44
CA PRO A 366 13.70 13.29 -25.74
C PRO A 366 12.19 13.07 -25.76
N GLY A 367 11.55 13.23 -24.62
CA GLY A 367 10.12 12.97 -24.47
C GLY A 367 9.67 13.05 -23.02
N THR A 368 8.37 12.86 -22.79
CA THR A 368 7.82 12.74 -21.43
C THR A 368 7.13 11.41 -21.30
N TYR A 369 7.58 10.63 -20.32
CA TYR A 369 7.16 9.24 -20.12
C TYR A 369 6.66 9.07 -18.70
N ARG A 370 5.47 8.48 -18.54
CA ARG A 370 5.02 8.00 -17.24
C ARG A 370 5.55 6.59 -17.05
N LEU A 371 6.40 6.40 -16.05
CA LEU A 371 7.07 5.13 -15.80
C LEU A 371 6.60 4.56 -14.46
N ARG A 372 6.41 3.25 -14.42
CA ARG A 372 6.24 2.48 -13.17
C ARG A 372 7.18 1.30 -13.20
N LEU A 373 7.90 1.06 -12.11
CA LEU A 373 8.49 -0.23 -11.83
C LEU A 373 7.77 -0.81 -10.62
N SER A 374 7.37 -2.08 -10.67
CA SER A 374 6.91 -2.81 -9.49
C SER A 374 7.73 -4.06 -9.28
N ASN A 375 7.92 -4.41 -8.02
CA ASN A 375 8.39 -5.71 -7.59
C ASN A 375 7.39 -6.25 -6.57
N ILE A 376 6.39 -7.00 -7.05
CA ILE A 376 5.23 -7.45 -6.27
C ILE A 376 4.95 -8.90 -6.63
N ASP A 377 4.58 -9.71 -5.65
CA ASP A 377 4.32 -11.15 -5.81
C ASP A 377 5.47 -11.87 -6.54
N ARG A 378 6.73 -11.52 -6.20
CA ARG A 378 7.95 -12.04 -6.84
C ARG A 378 7.97 -11.89 -8.36
N GLN A 379 7.50 -10.73 -8.83
CA GLN A 379 7.50 -10.39 -10.23
C GLN A 379 7.88 -8.92 -10.42
N VAL A 380 8.88 -8.71 -11.27
CA VAL A 380 9.26 -7.37 -11.72
C VAL A 380 8.47 -7.03 -12.97
N LEU A 381 7.81 -5.88 -12.97
CA LEU A 381 7.06 -5.38 -14.13
C LEU A 381 7.42 -3.92 -14.39
N LEU A 382 7.57 -3.57 -15.67
CA LEU A 382 7.75 -2.20 -16.13
C LEU A 382 6.46 -1.74 -16.83
N TRP A 383 5.95 -0.57 -16.48
CA TRP A 383 4.91 0.11 -17.24
C TRP A 383 5.46 1.38 -17.87
N VAL A 384 5.06 1.63 -19.10
CA VAL A 384 5.31 2.89 -19.81
C VAL A 384 3.97 3.42 -20.31
N ASN A 385 3.65 4.66 -19.92
CA ASN A 385 2.38 5.33 -20.22
C ASN A 385 1.14 4.48 -19.88
N GLY A 386 1.21 3.75 -18.76
CA GLY A 386 0.13 2.91 -18.25
C GLY A 386 0.03 1.51 -18.87
N SER A 387 0.87 1.17 -19.85
CA SER A 387 0.90 -0.16 -20.47
C SER A 387 2.08 -0.98 -19.96
N VAL A 388 1.86 -2.25 -19.65
CA VAL A 388 2.94 -3.18 -19.24
C VAL A 388 3.84 -3.48 -20.44
N VAL A 389 5.15 -3.36 -20.24
CA VAL A 389 6.17 -3.76 -21.21
C VAL A 389 6.36 -5.27 -21.15
N LYS A 390 6.33 -5.93 -22.32
CA LYS A 390 6.55 -7.37 -22.43
C LYS A 390 8.03 -7.65 -22.70
N PHE A 391 8.70 -8.29 -21.74
CA PHE A 391 10.08 -8.75 -21.88
C PHE A 391 10.16 -10.06 -22.68
N ASP A 392 11.33 -10.28 -23.28
CA ASP A 392 11.67 -11.48 -24.05
C ASP A 392 11.82 -12.75 -23.19
N GLN A 393 11.99 -12.58 -21.89
CA GLN A 393 12.22 -13.62 -20.89
C GLN A 393 11.33 -13.39 -19.65
N PRO A 394 11.13 -14.42 -18.80
CA PRO A 394 10.41 -14.27 -17.55
C PRO A 394 11.01 -13.18 -16.66
N THR A 395 10.14 -12.41 -16.02
CA THR A 395 10.49 -11.38 -15.04
C THR A 395 10.09 -11.78 -13.61
N THR A 396 9.78 -13.06 -13.44
CA THR A 396 9.48 -13.71 -12.17
C THR A 396 10.74 -14.27 -11.56
N TYR A 397 10.73 -14.46 -10.25
CA TYR A 397 11.78 -15.15 -9.53
C TYR A 397 11.15 -15.85 -8.32
N GLU A 398 11.90 -16.74 -7.69
CA GLU A 398 11.55 -17.29 -6.39
C GLU A 398 12.65 -16.86 -5.40
N CYS A 399 12.27 -16.62 -4.16
CA CYS A 399 13.24 -16.35 -3.10
C CYS A 399 12.75 -16.97 -1.79
N ASN A 400 13.62 -16.97 -0.78
CA ASN A 400 13.24 -17.40 0.56
C ASN A 400 11.96 -16.67 1.01
N PRO A 401 10.89 -17.37 1.41
CA PRO A 401 9.68 -16.72 1.92
C PRO A 401 9.96 -15.90 3.20
N ASN A 402 10.98 -16.32 3.95
CA ASN A 402 11.41 -15.71 5.20
C ASN A 402 12.49 -14.66 4.94
N LEU A 403 12.07 -13.56 4.32
CA LEU A 403 12.94 -12.41 4.06
C LEU A 403 13.27 -11.63 5.33
N THR A 404 14.52 -11.17 5.42
CA THR A 404 15.03 -10.28 6.46
C THR A 404 15.48 -8.98 5.81
N PRO A 405 15.12 -7.81 6.35
CA PRO A 405 15.58 -6.52 5.82
C PRO A 405 17.09 -6.38 6.00
N PHE A 406 17.73 -5.68 5.07
CA PHE A 406 19.18 -5.54 5.02
C PHE A 406 19.58 -4.10 4.68
N TRP A 407 20.65 -3.64 5.32
CA TRP A 407 21.23 -2.33 5.07
C TRP A 407 22.75 -2.36 5.17
N SER A 408 23.42 -1.36 4.59
CA SER A 408 24.84 -1.14 4.82
C SER A 408 25.21 0.35 4.77
N PRO A 409 26.36 0.76 5.32
CA PRO A 409 26.85 2.13 5.14
C PRO A 409 27.20 2.49 3.69
N LYS A 410 27.48 1.49 2.84
CA LYS A 410 27.85 1.69 1.43
C LYS A 410 26.63 1.87 0.54
N ASP A 411 25.56 1.13 0.86
CA ASP A 411 24.27 1.19 0.19
C ASP A 411 23.14 1.07 1.23
N PRO A 412 22.25 2.07 1.36
CA PRO A 412 21.16 2.06 2.34
C PRO A 412 20.15 0.93 2.14
N LEU A 413 20.04 0.37 0.93
CA LEU A 413 19.20 -0.79 0.62
C LEU A 413 17.76 -0.65 1.15
N ASP A 414 17.29 -1.49 2.08
CA ASP A 414 15.91 -1.44 2.57
C ASP A 414 15.58 -0.15 3.36
N LEU A 415 16.57 0.65 3.76
CA LEU A 415 16.37 2.01 4.29
C LEU A 415 16.06 3.05 3.21
N ALA A 416 16.40 2.75 1.95
CA ALA A 416 16.08 3.58 0.80
C ALA A 416 15.59 2.73 -0.40
N PRO A 417 14.42 2.08 -0.26
CA PRO A 417 14.06 0.90 -1.05
C PRO A 417 13.60 1.20 -2.47
N ALA A 418 13.58 2.46 -2.90
CA ALA A 418 13.28 2.83 -4.27
C ALA A 418 14.26 3.87 -4.80
N GLY A 419 14.55 3.83 -6.09
CA GLY A 419 15.54 4.71 -6.70
C GLY A 419 15.29 5.02 -8.17
N ILE A 420 15.79 6.18 -8.58
CA ILE A 420 15.89 6.60 -9.97
C ILE A 420 17.33 7.04 -10.22
N ALA A 421 17.96 6.56 -11.28
CA ALA A 421 19.29 7.00 -11.69
C ALA A 421 19.31 7.48 -13.14
N ALA A 422 20.15 8.48 -13.38
CA ALA A 422 20.49 8.95 -14.71
C ALA A 422 21.98 8.77 -14.96
N LYS A 423 22.36 8.43 -16.19
CA LYS A 423 23.74 8.33 -16.63
C LYS A 423 23.90 8.80 -18.06
N GLY A 424 24.77 9.79 -18.27
CA GLY A 424 25.03 10.34 -19.61
C GLY A 424 23.82 11.02 -20.24
N CYS A 425 22.84 11.46 -19.44
CA CYS A 425 21.61 12.09 -19.91
C CYS A 425 21.12 13.18 -18.96
N ARG A 426 20.34 14.09 -19.53
CA ARG A 426 19.58 15.09 -18.80
C ARG A 426 18.12 14.66 -18.67
N VAL A 427 17.63 14.63 -17.44
CA VAL A 427 16.26 14.22 -17.12
C VAL A 427 15.71 15.08 -15.99
N HIS A 428 14.43 15.40 -16.10
CA HIS A 428 13.62 15.99 -15.04
C HIS A 428 12.56 14.97 -14.61
N VAL A 429 12.48 14.67 -13.31
CA VAL A 429 11.51 13.74 -12.73
C VAL A 429 10.55 14.48 -11.80
N SER A 430 9.27 14.16 -11.89
CA SER A 430 8.19 14.72 -11.08
C SER A 430 7.07 13.70 -10.87
N ALA A 431 6.05 14.05 -10.10
CA ALA A 431 4.92 13.16 -9.77
C ALA A 431 5.40 11.78 -9.28
N LEU A 432 6.39 11.79 -8.38
CA LEU A 432 7.01 10.61 -7.81
C LEU A 432 6.06 10.00 -6.79
N LYS A 433 5.78 8.70 -6.91
CA LYS A 433 4.97 7.99 -5.92
C LYS A 433 5.59 6.68 -5.53
N ILE A 434 5.42 6.33 -4.25
CA ILE A 434 5.72 5.00 -3.74
C ILE A 434 4.41 4.34 -3.37
N HIS A 435 4.25 3.11 -3.81
CA HIS A 435 3.16 2.25 -3.44
C HIS A 435 3.70 0.97 -2.81
N ARG A 436 2.86 0.34 -1.99
CA ARG A 436 3.05 -1.03 -1.55
C ARG A 436 1.90 -1.91 -2.03
N ASP A 437 2.10 -3.20 -2.01
CA ASP A 437 1.01 -4.17 -2.11
C ASP A 437 0.23 -4.29 -0.79
N ILE A 438 -0.91 -5.00 -0.83
CA ILE A 438 -1.65 -5.42 0.36
C ILE A 438 -0.88 -6.50 1.09
N TYR A 439 -0.62 -6.28 2.38
CA TYR A 439 -0.02 -7.30 3.25
C TYR A 439 -1.12 -8.24 3.78
N TYR A 440 -1.21 -9.45 3.23
CA TYR A 440 -2.12 -10.47 3.73
C TYR A 440 -1.55 -11.15 4.97
N ILE A 441 -2.24 -10.98 6.11
CA ILE A 441 -1.78 -11.40 7.43
C ILE A 441 -2.19 -12.86 7.62
N ALA A 442 -1.22 -13.69 8.01
CA ALA A 442 -1.42 -15.11 8.28
C ALA A 442 -2.02 -15.35 9.68
N VAL A 443 -3.34 -15.32 9.76
CA VAL A 443 -4.14 -15.64 10.95
C VAL A 443 -5.24 -16.65 10.59
N GLU A 444 -5.63 -17.48 11.56
CA GLU A 444 -6.67 -18.52 11.41
C GLU A 444 -7.74 -18.46 12.51
N SER A 445 -7.65 -17.50 13.44
CA SER A 445 -8.56 -17.38 14.56
C SER A 445 -8.75 -15.91 14.96
N PRO A 446 -9.98 -15.50 15.33
CA PRO A 446 -10.24 -14.16 15.84
C PRO A 446 -9.49 -13.86 17.14
N PHE A 447 -8.99 -14.89 17.84
CA PHE A 447 -8.30 -14.76 19.13
C PHE A 447 -6.79 -14.54 19.01
N THR A 448 -6.16 -14.78 17.84
CA THR A 448 -4.70 -14.70 17.67
C THR A 448 -4.24 -13.40 17.00
N SER A 449 -4.20 -12.32 17.79
CA SER A 449 -3.50 -11.03 17.56
C SER A 449 -3.71 -10.29 16.21
N THR A 450 -3.46 -8.98 16.23
CA THR A 450 -3.56 -8.08 15.06
C THR A 450 -2.46 -8.29 14.00
N GLY A 451 -1.68 -9.38 14.09
CA GLY A 451 -0.56 -9.63 13.19
C GLY A 451 -0.03 -11.07 13.19
N ASP A 452 0.80 -11.39 12.21
CA ASP A 452 1.35 -12.74 11.98
C ASP A 452 2.75 -12.96 12.59
N TYR A 453 3.18 -12.05 13.45
CA TYR A 453 4.35 -12.23 14.31
C TYR A 453 3.99 -12.96 15.61
N ASP A 454 4.90 -13.82 16.09
CA ASP A 454 4.78 -14.46 17.41
C ASP A 454 4.95 -13.46 18.57
N GLN A 455 5.61 -12.33 18.32
CA GLN A 455 5.84 -11.25 19.27
C GLN A 455 5.58 -9.91 18.59
N TYR A 456 5.07 -8.93 19.33
CA TYR A 456 4.95 -7.57 18.79
C TYR A 456 6.34 -6.99 18.47
N PRO A 457 6.51 -6.30 17.33
CA PRO A 457 7.73 -5.58 17.04
C PRO A 457 8.03 -4.57 18.16
N PRO A 458 9.27 -4.49 18.66
CA PRO A 458 9.63 -3.48 19.63
C PRO A 458 9.57 -2.07 18.98
N PRO A 459 9.41 -1.01 19.80
CA PRO A 459 9.44 0.36 19.30
C PRO A 459 10.67 0.63 18.42
N ASN A 460 10.44 1.38 17.35
CA ASN A 460 11.44 1.82 16.37
C ASN A 460 12.18 0.69 15.63
N LEU A 461 11.75 -0.58 15.72
CA LEU A 461 12.40 -1.68 15.00
C LEU A 461 12.63 -1.33 13.53
N PHE A 462 11.61 -0.78 12.87
CA PHE A 462 11.64 -0.49 11.45
C PHE A 462 12.51 0.71 11.07
N SER A 463 12.84 1.60 12.00
CA SER A 463 13.69 2.79 11.76
C SER A 463 15.11 2.65 12.31
N GLU A 464 15.37 1.64 13.15
CA GLU A 464 16.67 1.37 13.77
C GLU A 464 17.24 0.05 13.22
N PRO A 465 17.97 0.09 12.10
CA PRO A 465 18.36 -1.10 11.38
C PRO A 465 19.41 -1.96 12.12
N GLU A 466 20.05 -1.42 13.15
CA GLU A 466 20.87 -2.17 14.10
C GLU A 466 20.05 -3.24 14.84
N LYS A 467 18.76 -2.99 15.09
CA LYS A 467 17.84 -3.94 15.74
C LYS A 467 17.43 -5.10 14.83
N TRP A 468 17.52 -4.98 13.51
CA TRP A 468 17.03 -6.03 12.60
C TRP A 468 17.74 -7.37 12.79
N LYS A 469 19.02 -7.33 13.16
CA LYS A 469 19.80 -8.53 13.48
C LYS A 469 19.44 -9.10 14.86
N GLU A 470 19.16 -8.24 15.84
CA GLU A 470 18.72 -8.67 17.17
C GLU A 470 17.34 -9.35 17.12
N TYR A 471 16.45 -8.83 16.28
CA TYR A 471 15.08 -9.32 16.08
C TYR A 471 14.93 -10.10 14.77
N GLU A 472 15.98 -10.78 14.29
CA GLU A 472 15.94 -11.54 13.02
C GLU A 472 14.85 -12.61 13.02
N SER A 473 14.57 -13.22 14.18
CA SER A 473 13.49 -14.19 14.34
C SER A 473 12.13 -13.59 13.97
N LEU A 474 11.87 -12.31 14.29
CA LEU A 474 10.62 -11.64 13.95
C LEU A 474 10.34 -11.69 12.43
N PHE A 475 11.39 -11.54 11.61
CA PHE A 475 11.27 -11.55 10.16
C PHE A 475 11.26 -12.97 9.58
N THR A 476 12.02 -13.88 10.21
CA THR A 476 12.27 -15.23 9.68
C THR A 476 11.31 -16.30 10.19
N THR A 477 10.60 -16.06 11.30
CA THR A 477 9.63 -16.99 11.89
C THR A 477 8.20 -16.46 11.81
N ARG A 478 7.90 -15.63 10.80
CA ARG A 478 6.54 -15.18 10.51
C ARG A 478 5.62 -16.40 10.35
N ARG A 479 4.44 -16.33 10.96
CA ARG A 479 3.45 -17.40 10.86
C ARG A 479 3.02 -17.60 9.40
N SER A 480 2.65 -18.83 9.10
CA SER A 480 1.97 -19.19 7.87
C SER A 480 0.76 -20.06 8.21
N VAL A 481 -0.36 -19.82 7.55
CA VAL A 481 -1.60 -20.59 7.73
C VAL A 481 -2.03 -21.20 6.41
N GLU A 482 -2.67 -22.36 6.46
CA GLU A 482 -3.12 -23.11 5.29
C GLU A 482 -4.61 -23.43 5.37
N PHE A 483 -5.29 -23.32 4.23
CA PHE A 483 -6.70 -23.62 4.09
C PHE A 483 -6.90 -24.54 2.89
N GLU A 484 -7.41 -25.74 3.12
CA GLU A 484 -7.72 -26.69 2.05
C GLU A 484 -9.16 -26.51 1.57
N LEU A 485 -9.34 -26.36 0.26
CA LEU A 485 -10.66 -26.19 -0.36
C LEU A 485 -11.06 -27.46 -1.09
N GLN A 486 -12.28 -27.93 -0.80
CA GLN A 486 -12.91 -29.02 -1.54
C GLN A 486 -13.44 -28.54 -2.89
N LYS A 487 -14.05 -29.48 -3.62
CA LYS A 487 -14.81 -29.15 -4.82
C LYS A 487 -15.93 -28.16 -4.46
N ASP A 488 -16.11 -27.15 -5.31
CA ASP A 488 -17.13 -26.09 -5.19
C ASP A 488 -16.97 -25.13 -4.01
N GLN A 489 -15.83 -25.15 -3.31
CA GLN A 489 -15.49 -24.23 -2.22
C GLN A 489 -14.56 -23.10 -2.70
N PHE A 490 -14.82 -21.88 -2.22
CA PHE A 490 -14.10 -20.66 -2.56
C PHE A 490 -13.58 -19.97 -1.31
N PHE A 491 -12.40 -19.33 -1.39
CA PHE A 491 -11.80 -18.63 -0.25
C PHE A 491 -11.77 -17.12 -0.47
N PRO A 492 -12.73 -16.35 0.08
CA PRO A 492 -12.73 -14.89 0.00
C PRO A 492 -11.91 -14.22 1.11
N MET A 493 -11.17 -13.16 0.76
CA MET A 493 -10.51 -12.27 1.71
C MET A 493 -10.83 -10.80 1.45
N GLY A 494 -10.77 -9.97 2.49
CA GLY A 494 -10.86 -8.53 2.32
C GLY A 494 -9.51 -7.91 1.98
N ASP A 495 -9.56 -6.81 1.22
CA ASP A 495 -8.38 -6.00 0.90
C ASP A 495 -7.85 -5.21 2.12
N ASN A 496 -8.63 -5.14 3.21
CA ASN A 496 -8.22 -4.60 4.51
C ASN A 496 -7.88 -5.73 5.49
N SER A 497 -6.75 -6.39 5.25
CA SER A 497 -6.35 -7.63 5.89
C SER A 497 -6.42 -7.63 7.43
N SER A 498 -6.06 -6.54 8.11
CA SER A 498 -6.04 -6.49 9.59
C SER A 498 -7.39 -6.28 10.26
N HIS A 499 -8.42 -5.85 9.52
CA HIS A 499 -9.73 -5.47 10.09
C HIS A 499 -10.92 -6.03 9.28
N SER A 500 -10.67 -7.01 8.41
CA SER A 500 -11.70 -7.64 7.60
C SER A 500 -12.20 -8.91 8.26
N SER A 501 -13.50 -8.97 8.58
CA SER A 501 -14.19 -10.25 8.81
C SER A 501 -14.26 -11.00 7.48
N ASP A 502 -13.36 -11.96 7.29
CA ASP A 502 -13.25 -12.80 6.09
C ASP A 502 -12.85 -14.24 6.44
N ALA A 503 -12.75 -15.07 5.41
CA ALA A 503 -12.64 -16.52 5.53
C ALA A 503 -11.50 -17.01 6.42
N ARG A 504 -10.47 -16.21 6.67
CA ARG A 504 -9.39 -16.54 7.60
C ARG A 504 -9.86 -16.69 9.05
N ILE A 505 -10.86 -15.91 9.47
CA ILE A 505 -11.22 -15.73 10.89
C ILE A 505 -12.68 -16.02 11.20
N TRP A 506 -13.45 -16.51 10.22
CA TRP A 506 -14.81 -17.00 10.46
C TRP A 506 -14.78 -18.18 11.44
N GLU A 507 -15.86 -18.35 12.21
CA GLU A 507 -15.91 -19.39 13.23
C GLU A 507 -15.80 -20.78 12.56
N ALA A 508 -14.80 -21.54 12.99
CA ALA A 508 -14.58 -22.89 12.48
C ALA A 508 -15.88 -23.74 12.61
N PRO A 509 -16.20 -24.58 11.62
CA PRO A 509 -15.25 -25.17 10.68
C PRO A 509 -15.14 -24.49 9.31
N GLU A 510 -15.91 -23.43 9.01
CA GLU A 510 -16.09 -22.97 7.63
C GLU A 510 -15.22 -21.75 7.29
N HIS A 511 -14.01 -22.02 6.80
CA HIS A 511 -13.11 -21.01 6.23
C HIS A 511 -13.32 -20.81 4.72
N TYR A 512 -14.53 -21.04 4.22
CA TYR A 512 -14.82 -21.02 2.78
C TYR A 512 -16.26 -20.58 2.51
N VAL A 513 -16.58 -20.41 1.24
CA VAL A 513 -17.92 -20.14 0.73
C VAL A 513 -18.24 -21.16 -0.35
N ASP A 514 -19.36 -21.85 -0.22
CA ASP A 514 -19.83 -22.77 -1.25
C ASP A 514 -20.35 -22.04 -2.50
N ARG A 515 -20.27 -22.71 -3.65
CA ARG A 515 -20.64 -22.16 -4.97
C ARG A 515 -22.05 -21.57 -5.01
N ASP A 516 -23.00 -22.18 -4.31
CA ASP A 516 -24.42 -21.82 -4.27
C ASP A 516 -24.70 -20.55 -3.44
N LEU A 517 -23.76 -20.17 -2.56
CA LEU A 517 -23.81 -18.92 -1.82
C LEU A 517 -23.27 -17.74 -2.65
N LEU A 518 -22.58 -17.98 -3.77
CA LEU A 518 -22.13 -16.91 -4.67
C LEU A 518 -23.32 -16.24 -5.36
N ILE A 519 -23.43 -14.93 -5.21
CA ILE A 519 -24.50 -14.12 -5.81
C ILE A 519 -24.08 -13.54 -7.15
N GLY A 520 -22.82 -13.12 -7.29
CA GLY A 520 -22.36 -12.51 -8.54
C GLY A 520 -21.04 -11.73 -8.42
N ARG A 521 -20.64 -11.12 -9.54
CA ARG A 521 -19.41 -10.33 -9.62
C ARG A 521 -19.68 -8.84 -9.45
N ALA A 522 -18.91 -8.16 -8.60
CA ALA A 522 -18.92 -6.70 -8.53
C ALA A 522 -18.26 -6.09 -9.78
N MET A 523 -18.97 -5.21 -10.47
CA MET A 523 -18.56 -4.70 -11.80
C MET A 523 -18.00 -3.28 -11.73
N CYS A 524 -18.69 -2.38 -11.03
CA CYS A 524 -18.27 -1.00 -10.89
C CYS A 524 -18.82 -0.37 -9.61
N VAL A 525 -18.12 0.65 -9.13
CA VAL A 525 -18.67 1.66 -8.24
C VAL A 525 -19.39 2.66 -9.14
N TYR A 526 -20.71 2.65 -9.12
CA TYR A 526 -21.54 3.52 -9.98
C TYR A 526 -22.06 4.75 -9.22
N TRP A 527 -22.16 4.64 -7.90
CA TRP A 527 -22.52 5.75 -7.04
C TRP A 527 -21.52 5.78 -5.87
N PRO A 528 -20.32 6.35 -6.10
CA PRO A 528 -19.50 6.74 -4.98
C PRO A 528 -20.29 7.75 -4.15
N HIS A 529 -20.09 7.74 -2.84
CA HIS A 529 -20.81 8.63 -1.93
C HIS A 529 -20.72 10.11 -2.35
N THR A 530 -21.65 10.88 -1.83
CA THR A 530 -21.93 12.22 -2.29
C THR A 530 -20.98 13.22 -1.65
N TRP A 531 -20.58 14.26 -2.38
CA TRP A 531 -19.95 15.42 -1.74
C TRP A 531 -21.00 16.14 -0.92
N ASN A 532 -20.71 16.43 0.35
CA ASN A 532 -21.68 17.10 1.22
C ASN A 532 -21.78 18.61 0.96
N SER A 533 -21.16 19.11 -0.13
CA SER A 533 -21.28 20.48 -0.61
C SER A 533 -20.97 20.57 -2.12
N PRO A 534 -21.72 21.39 -2.90
CA PRO A 534 -22.88 22.18 -2.51
C PRO A 534 -24.22 21.42 -2.54
N VAL A 535 -24.24 20.16 -2.98
CA VAL A 535 -25.46 19.35 -3.12
C VAL A 535 -25.24 17.96 -2.50
N TRP A 536 -25.85 17.72 -1.34
CA TRP A 536 -25.63 16.53 -0.51
C TRP A 536 -26.01 15.18 -1.16
N PHE A 537 -26.65 15.18 -2.32
CA PHE A 537 -27.01 13.96 -3.07
C PHE A 537 -26.22 13.77 -4.39
N THR A 538 -25.30 14.67 -4.76
CA THR A 538 -24.53 14.49 -6.01
C THR A 538 -23.38 13.50 -5.80
N PRO A 539 -23.31 12.38 -6.55
CA PRO A 539 -22.19 11.44 -6.44
C PRO A 539 -20.91 12.13 -6.89
N ASN A 540 -19.76 11.70 -6.39
CA ASN A 540 -18.46 12.16 -6.90
C ASN A 540 -18.12 11.44 -8.22
N PRO A 541 -18.34 12.02 -9.41
CA PRO A 541 -18.16 11.29 -10.67
C PRO A 541 -16.70 10.87 -10.92
N GLY A 542 -15.73 11.54 -10.30
CA GLY A 542 -14.30 11.17 -10.39
C GLY A 542 -13.96 9.85 -9.68
N GLU A 543 -14.80 9.42 -8.74
CA GLU A 543 -14.65 8.15 -8.00
C GLU A 543 -15.46 7.00 -8.65
N MET A 544 -16.26 7.29 -9.68
CA MET A 544 -16.92 6.24 -10.46
C MET A 544 -15.86 5.46 -11.22
N ARG A 545 -15.81 4.15 -10.97
CA ARG A 545 -14.76 3.30 -11.56
C ARG A 545 -15.20 1.87 -11.74
N ARG A 546 -14.64 1.23 -12.75
CA ARG A 546 -14.73 -0.22 -12.90
C ARG A 546 -13.98 -0.89 -11.74
N ILE A 547 -14.61 -1.88 -11.14
CA ILE A 547 -13.95 -2.72 -10.15
C ILE A 547 -13.02 -3.67 -10.91
N ARG A 548 -11.73 -3.56 -10.57
CA ARG A 548 -10.66 -4.45 -10.98
C ARG A 548 -10.18 -5.11 -9.69
#